data_AF-A0A5N7IXM7-F1
#
_entry.id   AF-A0A5N7IXM7-F1
#
_cell.length_a   1.000
_cell.length_b   1.000
_cell.length_c   1.000
_cell.angle_alpha   90.00
_cell.angle_beta   90.00
_cell.angle_gamma   90.00
#
_symmetry.space_group_name_H-M   'P 1'
#
loop_
_entity.id
_entity.type
_entity.pdbx_description
1 polymer ?
#
loop_
_entity_poly.entity_id
_entity_poly.type
_entity_poly.pdbx_seq_one_letter_code
_entity_poly.pdbx_strand_id
1 'polypeptide(L)'
;MTAMLGLREIEHSDIRKYILYTTMEPCPMCFGAMVMMHIRNIRFGTRDGYAGSTSLNNKLDYIKCKEIDIKRGIDEIEAFQLILQSSYEYRRQHARIENILETWRVINKLSVDYGKKLNYLKYFELAVKENKIIDNIYDEVIKGYIELKI
;
A
#
# COMPACT_ATOMS: atom_id res chain seq x y z
N MET A 1 11.62 -0.77 -0.91
CA MET A 1 13.08 -0.91 -1.07
C MET A 1 13.79 0.44 -1.06
N THR A 2 13.43 1.39 -1.94
CA THR A 2 14.16 2.65 -2.12
C THR A 2 14.35 3.47 -0.84
N ALA A 3 13.34 3.55 0.02
CA ALA A 3 13.44 4.26 1.31
C ALA A 3 14.53 3.70 2.26
N MET A 4 14.96 2.46 2.04
CA MET A 4 16.00 1.82 2.83
C MET A 4 17.37 1.82 2.12
N LEU A 5 17.42 2.18 0.83
CA LEU A 5 18.67 2.25 0.11
C LEU A 5 19.55 3.36 0.72
N GLY A 6 20.80 3.02 1.00
CA GLY A 6 21.77 3.95 1.57
C GLY A 6 21.73 4.06 3.10
N LEU A 7 20.81 3.38 3.80
CA LEU A 7 20.90 3.26 5.26
C LEU A 7 22.08 2.37 5.64
N ARG A 8 23.13 2.99 6.18
CA ARG A 8 24.30 2.29 6.71
C ARG A 8 24.13 2.07 8.19
N GLU A 9 24.14 0.81 8.63
CA GLU A 9 23.91 0.47 10.05
C GLU A 9 24.87 1.19 11.01
N ILE A 10 26.10 1.46 10.56
CA ILE A 10 27.12 2.21 11.32
C ILE A 10 26.65 3.64 11.66
N GLU A 11 25.82 4.25 10.83
CA GLU A 11 25.28 5.61 11.04
C GLU A 11 23.95 5.61 11.80
N HIS A 12 23.34 4.42 11.94
CA HIS A 12 22.01 4.23 12.50
C HIS A 12 22.07 3.20 13.63
N SER A 13 22.80 3.54 14.69
CA SER A 13 23.03 2.67 15.86
C SER A 13 21.73 2.17 16.54
N ASP A 14 20.60 2.84 16.29
CA ASP A 14 19.29 2.48 16.83
C ASP A 14 18.20 2.30 15.75
N ILE A 15 18.58 1.69 14.62
CA ILE A 15 17.67 1.40 13.49
C ILE A 15 16.41 0.60 13.91
N ARG A 16 16.48 -0.13 15.02
CA ARG A 16 15.35 -0.90 15.57
C ARG A 16 14.22 -0.01 16.07
N LYS A 17 14.50 1.23 16.50
CA LYS A 17 13.46 2.20 16.88
C LYS A 17 12.78 2.86 15.69
N TYR A 18 13.31 2.72 14.48
CA TYR A 18 12.72 3.35 13.32
C TYR A 18 11.36 2.73 12.99
N ILE A 19 10.48 3.58 12.49
CA ILE A 19 9.17 3.21 11.98
C ILE A 19 9.16 3.43 10.47
N LEU A 20 8.97 2.36 9.72
CA LEU A 20 8.84 2.44 8.28
C LEU A 20 7.37 2.52 7.87
N TYR A 21 7.00 3.62 7.24
CA TYR A 21 5.69 3.85 6.68
C TYR A 21 5.66 3.47 5.20
N THR A 22 4.64 2.71 4.80
CA THR A 22 4.39 2.35 3.41
C THR A 22 2.90 2.50 3.10
N THR A 23 2.55 2.90 1.88
CA THR A 23 1.13 3.05 1.52
C THR A 23 0.44 1.71 1.39
N MET A 24 1.16 0.69 0.92
CA MET A 24 0.67 -0.68 0.74
C MET A 24 1.52 -1.67 1.53
N GLU A 25 0.91 -2.77 1.94
CA GLU A 25 1.57 -3.87 2.65
C GLU A 25 2.83 -4.33 1.90
N PRO A 26 3.98 -4.50 2.59
CA PRO A 26 5.22 -4.86 1.92
C PRO A 26 5.12 -6.25 1.27
N CYS A 27 5.59 -6.35 0.03
CA CYS A 27 5.76 -7.62 -0.68
C CYS A 27 6.91 -8.46 -0.10
N PRO A 28 7.13 -9.73 -0.55
CA PRO A 28 8.12 -10.61 0.07
C PRO A 28 9.54 -10.02 0.04
N MET A 29 9.90 -9.36 -1.07
CA MET A 29 11.19 -8.69 -1.21
C MET A 29 11.36 -7.54 -0.21
N CYS A 30 10.36 -6.65 -0.11
CA CYS A 30 10.41 -5.51 0.80
C CYS A 30 10.39 -5.95 2.27
N PHE A 31 9.53 -6.90 2.63
CA PHE A 31 9.44 -7.41 4.00
C PHE A 31 10.73 -8.12 4.41
N GLY A 32 11.29 -8.98 3.55
CA GLY A 32 12.57 -9.63 3.78
C GLY A 32 13.71 -8.62 3.98
N ALA A 33 13.75 -7.54 3.19
CA ALA A 33 14.73 -6.49 3.38
C ALA A 33 14.59 -5.80 4.75
N MET A 34 13.37 -5.45 5.18
CA MET A 34 13.14 -4.86 6.51
C MET A 34 13.63 -5.79 7.64
N VAL A 35 13.37 -7.09 7.51
CA VAL A 35 13.81 -8.14 8.45
C VAL A 35 15.34 -8.20 8.56
N MET A 36 16.03 -8.12 7.43
CA MET A 36 17.50 -8.17 7.33
C MET A 36 18.15 -6.87 7.79
N MET A 37 17.49 -5.72 7.61
CA MET A 37 17.97 -4.40 8.03
C MET A 37 17.62 -4.04 9.48
N HIS A 38 17.15 -5.01 10.27
CA HIS A 38 16.79 -4.82 11.67
C HIS A 38 15.69 -3.77 11.94
N ILE A 39 14.88 -3.39 10.95
CA ILE A 39 13.70 -2.53 11.17
C ILE A 39 12.65 -3.35 11.93
N ARG A 40 12.14 -2.79 13.04
CA ARG A 40 11.19 -3.48 13.93
C ARG A 40 9.78 -2.91 13.93
N ASN A 41 9.55 -1.74 13.37
CA ASN A 41 8.22 -1.13 13.35
C ASN A 41 7.81 -0.86 11.91
N ILE A 42 6.71 -1.49 11.49
CA ILE A 42 6.15 -1.32 10.14
C ILE A 42 4.73 -0.76 10.30
N ARG A 43 4.44 0.28 9.54
CA ARG A 43 3.10 0.88 9.41
C ARG A 43 2.72 0.87 7.95
N PHE A 44 1.61 0.24 7.60
CA PHE A 44 1.15 0.20 6.21
C PHE A 44 -0.28 0.68 6.08
N GLY A 45 -0.60 1.42 5.01
CA GLY A 45 -1.96 1.91 4.77
C GLY A 45 -2.96 0.80 4.45
N THR A 46 -2.62 0.00 3.44
CA THR A 46 -3.54 -0.96 2.80
C THR A 46 -2.98 -2.36 2.80
N ARG A 47 -3.80 -3.37 3.11
CA ARG A 47 -3.43 -4.78 2.88
C ARG A 47 -3.25 -5.05 1.39
N ASP A 48 -2.26 -5.86 1.03
CA ASP A 48 -2.13 -6.33 -0.35
C ASP A 48 -2.53 -7.80 -0.42
N GLY A 49 -3.73 -8.06 -0.93
CA GLY A 49 -4.26 -9.42 -1.07
C GLY A 49 -3.48 -10.29 -2.06
N TYR A 50 -2.64 -9.69 -2.91
CA TYR A 50 -1.91 -10.41 -3.95
C TYR A 50 -0.50 -10.77 -3.50
N ALA A 51 0.31 -9.77 -3.10
CA ALA A 51 1.70 -9.99 -2.70
C ALA A 51 2.01 -9.58 -1.25
N GLY A 52 1.02 -9.17 -0.46
CA GLY A 52 1.20 -8.78 0.94
C GLY A 52 1.85 -9.89 1.77
N SER A 53 2.92 -9.55 2.47
CA SER A 53 3.80 -10.54 3.11
C SER A 53 4.02 -10.34 4.61
N THR A 54 3.22 -9.49 5.26
CA THR A 54 3.34 -9.30 6.73
C THR A 54 2.96 -10.55 7.51
N SER A 55 2.18 -11.46 6.90
CA SER A 55 1.87 -12.78 7.46
C SER A 55 3.11 -13.65 7.71
N LEU A 56 4.23 -13.37 7.01
CA LEU A 56 5.50 -14.07 7.19
C LEU A 56 6.15 -13.79 8.56
N ASN A 57 5.71 -12.75 9.27
CA ASN A 57 6.25 -12.37 10.58
C ASN A 57 6.27 -13.52 11.60
N ASN A 58 5.34 -14.48 11.44
CA ASN A 58 5.18 -15.62 12.35
C ASN A 58 5.46 -16.98 11.71
N LYS A 59 6.04 -17.03 10.50
CA LYS A 59 6.18 -18.28 9.72
C LYS A 59 7.53 -18.98 9.87
N LEU A 60 8.58 -18.25 10.26
CA LEU A 60 9.93 -18.77 10.45
C LEU A 60 10.48 -18.30 11.79
N ASP A 61 11.14 -19.19 12.53
CA ASP A 61 11.71 -18.85 13.84
C ASP A 61 12.69 -17.68 13.75
N TYR A 62 13.48 -17.60 12.67
CA TYR A 62 14.38 -16.48 12.39
C TYR A 62 13.67 -15.13 12.28
N ILE A 63 12.44 -15.10 11.77
CA ILE A 63 11.65 -13.86 11.65
C ILE A 63 10.91 -13.61 12.96
N LYS A 64 10.29 -14.64 13.53
CA LYS A 64 9.48 -14.55 14.74
C LYS A 64 10.26 -13.99 15.93
N CYS A 65 11.52 -14.40 16.10
CA CYS A 65 12.37 -13.92 17.19
C CYS A 65 12.74 -12.43 17.09
N LYS A 66 12.44 -11.78 15.96
CA LYS A 66 12.73 -10.36 15.75
C LYS A 66 11.61 -9.45 16.27
N GLU A 67 10.45 -10.00 16.64
CA GLU A 67 9.34 -9.28 17.26
C GLU A 67 8.96 -8.00 16.50
N ILE A 68 8.80 -8.10 15.18
CA ILE A 68 8.46 -6.95 14.34
C ILE A 68 7.01 -6.53 14.65
N ASP A 69 6.83 -5.29 15.10
CA ASP A 69 5.54 -4.65 15.36
C ASP A 69 4.97 -4.10 14.05
N ILE A 70 3.87 -4.70 13.61
CA ILE A 70 3.22 -4.39 12.33
C ILE A 70 1.81 -3.87 12.61
N LYS A 71 1.51 -2.64 12.15
CA LYS A 71 0.18 -2.04 12.29
C LYS A 71 -0.34 -1.54 10.94
N ARG A 72 -1.61 -1.85 10.67
CA ARG A 72 -2.36 -1.28 9.54
C ARG A 72 -2.82 0.13 9.89
N GLY A 73 -2.88 1.00 8.89
CA GLY A 73 -3.47 2.34 8.96
C GLY A 73 -4.99 2.31 9.05
N ILE A 74 -5.59 3.49 8.88
CA ILE A 74 -7.03 3.71 8.93
C ILE A 74 -7.70 3.33 7.59
N ASP A 75 -9.00 3.05 7.64
CA ASP A 75 -9.78 2.58 6.48
C ASP A 75 -9.83 3.60 5.32
N GLU A 76 -9.71 4.89 5.63
CA GLU A 76 -9.66 5.94 4.62
C GLU A 76 -8.40 5.84 3.75
N ILE A 77 -7.24 5.66 4.37
CA ILE A 77 -5.98 5.41 3.66
C ILE A 77 -6.07 4.08 2.90
N GLU A 78 -6.71 3.06 3.50
CA GLU A 78 -6.92 1.78 2.83
C GLU A 78 -7.66 1.94 1.50
N ALA A 79 -8.79 2.66 1.56
CA ALA A 79 -9.64 2.92 0.41
C ALA A 79 -8.90 3.73 -0.66
N PHE A 80 -8.30 4.87 -0.29
CA PHE A 80 -7.60 5.74 -1.25
C PHE A 80 -6.53 4.98 -2.04
N GLN A 81 -5.68 4.23 -1.34
CA GLN A 81 -4.61 3.48 -1.98
C GLN A 81 -5.15 2.35 -2.87
N LEU A 82 -6.22 1.64 -2.46
CA LEU A 82 -6.84 0.64 -3.34
C LEU A 82 -7.48 1.27 -4.58
N ILE A 83 -8.16 2.41 -4.44
CA ILE A 83 -8.75 3.16 -5.56
C ILE A 83 -7.65 3.56 -6.57
N LEU A 84 -6.55 4.12 -6.06
CA LEU A 84 -5.42 4.54 -6.89
C LEU A 84 -4.78 3.35 -7.63
N GLN A 85 -4.49 2.26 -6.92
CA GLN A 85 -3.85 1.07 -7.49
C GLN A 85 -4.75 0.36 -8.50
N SER A 86 -6.04 0.17 -8.17
CA SER A 86 -6.98 -0.45 -9.11
C SER A 86 -7.20 0.41 -10.35
N SER A 87 -7.30 1.73 -10.22
CA SER A 87 -7.37 2.63 -11.39
C SER A 87 -6.13 2.52 -12.28
N TYR A 88 -4.94 2.37 -11.69
CA TYR A 88 -3.70 2.16 -12.44
C TYR A 88 -3.68 0.80 -13.16
N GLU A 89 -4.04 -0.29 -12.47
CA GLU A 89 -4.07 -1.63 -13.06
C GLU A 89 -5.08 -1.72 -14.21
N TYR A 90 -6.26 -1.09 -14.09
CA TYR A 90 -7.22 -0.99 -15.19
C TYR A 90 -6.65 -0.27 -16.42
N ARG A 91 -5.79 0.74 -16.22
CA ARG A 91 -5.09 1.43 -17.32
C ARG A 91 -4.03 0.53 -17.96
N ARG A 92 -3.31 -0.24 -17.15
CA ARG A 92 -2.20 -1.11 -17.59
C ARG A 92 -2.68 -2.31 -18.40
N GLN A 93 -3.92 -2.78 -18.17
CA GLN A 93 -4.53 -3.93 -18.87
C GLN A 93 -3.64 -5.19 -18.87
N HIS A 94 -3.05 -5.50 -17.71
CA HIS A 94 -2.20 -6.68 -17.59
C HIS A 94 -3.02 -7.97 -17.77
N ALA A 95 -2.46 -9.00 -18.42
CA ALA A 95 -3.17 -10.26 -18.71
C ALA A 95 -3.72 -10.98 -17.46
N ARG A 96 -3.13 -10.72 -16.28
CA ARG A 96 -3.53 -11.28 -14.98
C ARG A 96 -4.24 -10.27 -14.07
N ILE A 97 -4.78 -9.19 -14.63
CA ILE A 97 -5.38 -8.11 -13.85
C ILE A 97 -6.45 -8.62 -12.89
N GLU A 98 -7.34 -9.50 -13.33
CA GLU A 98 -8.41 -10.01 -12.46
C GLU A 98 -7.87 -10.86 -11.30
N ASN A 99 -6.75 -11.57 -11.47
CA ASN A 99 -6.12 -12.30 -10.36
C ASN A 99 -5.66 -11.35 -9.24
N ILE A 100 -5.25 -10.12 -9.59
CA ILE A 100 -4.83 -9.11 -8.63
C ILE A 100 -6.09 -8.46 -8.04
N LEU A 101 -6.99 -7.97 -8.89
CA LEU A 101 -8.17 -7.22 -8.47
C LEU A 101 -9.11 -8.04 -7.60
N GLU A 102 -9.29 -9.33 -7.85
CA GLU A 102 -10.13 -10.19 -7.00
C GLU A 102 -9.61 -10.25 -5.56
N THR A 103 -8.29 -10.36 -5.37
CA THR A 103 -7.70 -10.36 -4.02
C THR A 103 -7.91 -9.02 -3.30
N TRP A 104 -7.94 -7.91 -4.04
CA TRP A 104 -8.21 -6.58 -3.49
C TRP A 104 -9.71 -6.33 -3.28
N ARG A 105 -10.60 -6.95 -4.07
CA ARG A 105 -12.06 -6.90 -3.85
C ARG A 105 -12.46 -7.60 -2.56
N VAL A 106 -11.77 -8.67 -2.18
CA VAL A 106 -11.94 -9.32 -0.86
C VAL A 106 -11.64 -8.35 0.29
N ILE A 107 -10.70 -7.42 0.11
CA ILE A 107 -10.36 -6.41 1.12
C ILE A 107 -11.39 -5.28 1.11
N ASN A 108 -11.60 -4.65 -0.04
CA ASN A 108 -12.53 -3.52 -0.17
C ASN A 108 -13.08 -3.41 -1.60
N LYS A 109 -14.15 -4.16 -1.88
CA LYS A 109 -14.83 -4.17 -3.17
C LYS A 109 -15.21 -2.77 -3.67
N LEU A 110 -15.77 -1.93 -2.79
CA LEU A 110 -16.20 -0.57 -3.14
C LEU A 110 -15.05 0.27 -3.68
N SER A 111 -13.87 0.17 -3.06
CA SER A 111 -12.67 0.89 -3.49
C SER A 111 -12.19 0.46 -4.87
N VAL A 112 -12.19 -0.85 -5.16
CA VAL A 112 -11.80 -1.37 -6.48
C VAL A 112 -12.77 -0.94 -7.57
N ASP A 113 -14.08 -1.03 -7.29
CA ASP A 113 -15.12 -0.62 -8.23
C ASP A 113 -15.06 0.90 -8.50
N TYR A 114 -14.77 1.71 -7.48
CA TYR A 114 -14.60 3.15 -7.65
C TYR A 114 -13.31 3.49 -8.39
N GLY A 115 -12.21 2.78 -8.16
CA GLY A 115 -11.00 2.88 -8.97
C GLY A 115 -11.24 2.59 -10.45
N LYS A 116 -12.07 1.60 -10.77
CA LYS A 116 -12.54 1.34 -12.16
C LYS A 116 -13.27 2.54 -12.75
N LYS A 117 -14.17 3.16 -11.98
CA LYS A 117 -14.92 4.34 -12.40
C LYS A 117 -13.98 5.53 -12.67
N LEU A 118 -13.03 5.81 -11.77
CA LEU A 118 -12.07 6.89 -11.95
C LEU A 118 -11.14 6.66 -13.14
N ASN A 119 -10.77 5.40 -13.43
CA ASN A 119 -10.05 5.04 -14.63
C ASN A 119 -10.87 5.36 -15.90
N TYR A 120 -12.14 4.95 -15.96
CA TYR A 120 -13.03 5.25 -17.08
C TYR A 120 -13.17 6.77 -17.32
N LEU A 121 -13.27 7.55 -16.24
CA LEU A 121 -13.33 9.02 -16.28
C LEU A 121 -11.96 9.69 -16.56
N LYS A 122 -10.87 8.92 -16.62
CA LYS A 122 -9.48 9.41 -16.75
C LYS A 122 -9.11 10.45 -15.69
N TYR A 123 -9.71 10.37 -14.51
CA TYR A 123 -9.59 11.39 -13.46
C TYR A 123 -8.13 11.68 -13.09
N PHE A 124 -7.34 10.64 -12.78
CA PHE A 124 -5.93 10.82 -12.41
C PHE A 124 -5.06 11.35 -13.56
N GLU A 125 -5.39 11.04 -14.82
CA GLU A 125 -4.66 11.60 -15.97
C GLU A 125 -4.93 13.09 -16.14
N LEU A 126 -6.19 13.52 -15.94
CA LEU A 126 -6.57 14.93 -15.95
C LEU A 126 -5.93 15.69 -14.79
N ALA A 127 -5.95 15.11 -13.58
CA ALA A 127 -5.31 15.70 -12.41
C ALA A 127 -3.81 15.94 -12.61
N VAL A 128 -3.10 15.02 -13.28
CA VAL A 128 -1.68 15.21 -13.65
C VAL A 128 -1.52 16.35 -14.66
N LYS A 129 -2.36 16.42 -15.70
CA LYS A 129 -2.31 17.52 -16.70
C LYS A 129 -2.55 18.89 -16.09
N GLU A 130 -3.40 18.95 -15.07
CA GLU A 130 -3.74 20.17 -14.35
C GLU A 130 -2.72 20.51 -13.24
N ASN A 131 -1.68 19.69 -13.03
CA ASN A 131 -0.76 19.79 -11.90
C ASN A 131 -1.48 19.91 -10.55
N LYS A 132 -2.55 19.13 -10.39
CA LYS A 132 -3.37 19.16 -9.19
C LYS A 132 -2.57 18.65 -7.99
N ILE A 133 -2.69 19.37 -6.87
CA ILE A 133 -2.01 19.02 -5.61
C ILE A 133 -2.60 17.72 -5.05
N ILE A 134 -1.74 16.86 -4.49
CA ILE A 134 -2.14 15.54 -3.98
C ILE A 134 -3.20 15.63 -2.88
N ASP A 135 -3.16 16.65 -2.03
CA ASP A 135 -4.13 16.88 -0.96
C ASP A 135 -5.55 17.05 -1.53
N ASN A 136 -5.69 17.89 -2.57
CA ASN A 136 -6.97 18.08 -3.26
C ASN A 136 -7.44 16.78 -3.95
N ILE A 137 -6.51 16.01 -4.52
CA ILE A 137 -6.83 14.71 -5.13
C ILE A 137 -7.35 13.75 -4.07
N TYR A 138 -6.70 13.71 -2.91
CA TYR A 138 -7.08 12.87 -1.78
C TYR A 138 -8.48 13.20 -1.29
N ASP A 139 -8.74 14.48 -0.98
CA ASP A 139 -10.03 14.94 -0.46
C ASP A 139 -11.18 14.64 -1.41
N GLU A 140 -11.00 14.90 -2.72
CA GLU A 140 -12.05 14.64 -3.71
C GLU A 140 -12.34 13.16 -3.91
N VAL A 141 -11.29 12.32 -3.96
CA VAL A 141 -11.45 10.88 -4.12
C VAL A 141 -12.10 10.27 -2.87
N ILE A 142 -11.68 10.69 -1.68
CA ILE A 142 -12.26 10.20 -0.43
C ILE A 142 -13.70 10.66 -0.27
N LYS A 143 -14.01 11.92 -0.59
CA LYS A 143 -15.39 12.42 -0.58
C LYS A 143 -16.28 11.59 -1.51
N GLY A 144 -15.85 11.37 -2.75
CA GLY A 144 -16.59 10.54 -3.70
C GLY A 144 -16.73 9.07 -3.26
N TYR A 145 -15.72 8.52 -2.58
CA TYR A 145 -15.79 7.18 -1.98
C TYR A 145 -16.82 7.11 -0.84
N ILE A 146 -16.85 8.11 0.04
CA ILE A 146 -17.81 8.19 1.16
C ILE A 146 -19.24 8.33 0.65
N GLU A 147 -19.47 9.16 -0.37
CA GLU A 147 -20.78 9.34 -1.01
C GLU A 147 -21.33 8.04 -1.61
N LEU A 148 -20.47 7.11 -2.06
CA LEU A 148 -20.87 5.80 -2.59
C LEU A 148 -21.11 4.74 -1.50
N LYS A 149 -20.70 5.03 -0.26
CA LYS A 149 -20.84 4.11 0.88
C LYS A 149 -22.18 4.27 1.61
N ILE A 150 -22.84 5.41 1.42
CA ILE A 150 -24.17 5.76 1.95
C ILE A 150 -25.26 5.22 1.01
#